data_AF-A0A2I0VIH7-F1
#
_entry.id   AF-A0A2I0VIH7-F1
#
_cell.length_a   1.000
_cell.length_b   1.000
_cell.length_c   1.000
_cell.angle_alpha   90.00
_cell.angle_beta   90.00
_cell.angle_gamma   90.00
#
_symmetry.space_group_name_H-M   'P 1'
#
loop_
_entity.id
_entity.type
_entity.pdbx_description
1 polymer ?
#
loop_
_entity_poly.entity_id
_entity_poly.type
_entity_poly.pdbx_seq_one_letter_code
_entity_poly.pdbx_strand_id
1 'polypeptide(L)'
;MYSRSIITIRSIFPFQYFSIGASLIPFIEHNDANRALMSSNMQRQADSGISAIAERKGKIIYTDTQKIIFSSNGDTLSIPLVMYQRSNKNTCMHQKTQVKRGKYIKKGQILAGGAATAGGELALGKNVLVAYMPWEGYNFEDAVLISERLVYEDIYTSFHIRKYEIQTHLTSQGPNMARNR
;
A
#
# COMPACT_ATOMS: atom_id res chain seq x y z
N MET A 1 -39.26 -9.11 -34.53
CA MET A 1 -37.83 -8.73 -34.50
C MET A 1 -37.73 -7.22 -34.26
N TYR A 2 -37.51 -6.78 -33.02
CA TYR A 2 -37.27 -5.36 -32.74
C TYR A 2 -35.86 -4.99 -33.23
N SER A 3 -35.78 -4.00 -34.11
CA SER A 3 -34.53 -3.59 -34.76
C SER A 3 -33.56 -2.97 -33.75
N ARG A 4 -32.29 -3.36 -33.81
CA ARG A 4 -31.18 -2.84 -32.98
C ARG A 4 -30.84 -1.35 -33.25
N SER A 5 -31.63 -0.64 -34.05
CA SER A 5 -31.38 0.71 -34.58
C SER A 5 -31.64 1.87 -33.60
N ILE A 6 -32.16 1.62 -32.40
CA ILE A 6 -32.59 2.67 -31.44
C ILE A 6 -31.54 2.92 -30.33
N ILE A 7 -30.47 2.11 -30.26
CA ILE A 7 -29.48 2.20 -29.18
C ILE A 7 -28.28 3.05 -29.63
N THR A 8 -28.23 4.31 -29.17
CA THR A 8 -27.15 5.26 -29.49
C THR A 8 -25.89 5.08 -28.64
N ILE A 9 -26.01 4.58 -27.40
CA ILE A 9 -24.89 4.44 -26.44
C ILE A 9 -25.00 3.09 -25.72
N ARG A 10 -23.86 2.44 -25.46
CA ARG A 10 -23.73 1.23 -24.63
C ARG A 10 -22.61 1.41 -23.62
N SER A 11 -22.73 0.75 -22.47
CA SER A 11 -21.64 0.64 -21.50
C SER A 11 -20.47 -0.13 -22.12
N ILE A 12 -19.24 0.32 -21.83
CA ILE A 12 -18.03 -0.28 -22.41
C ILE A 12 -17.52 -1.40 -21.49
N PHE A 13 -17.63 -1.22 -20.16
CA PHE A 13 -17.20 -2.19 -19.16
C PHE A 13 -18.15 -2.19 -17.95
N PRO A 14 -18.34 -3.34 -17.26
CA PRO A 14 -19.22 -3.44 -16.10
C PRO A 14 -18.78 -2.56 -14.92
N PHE A 15 -17.47 -2.31 -14.79
CA PHE A 15 -16.90 -1.53 -13.70
C PHE A 15 -16.98 0.00 -13.87
N GLN A 16 -17.54 0.47 -14.99
CA GLN A 16 -17.58 1.89 -15.32
C GLN A 16 -18.35 2.73 -14.29
N TYR A 17 -19.25 2.12 -13.52
CA TYR A 17 -20.07 2.78 -12.50
C TYR A 17 -19.47 2.73 -11.08
N PHE A 18 -18.41 1.94 -10.87
CA PHE A 18 -17.85 1.71 -9.55
C PHE A 18 -16.57 2.54 -9.32
N SER A 19 -16.35 2.96 -8.08
CA SER A 19 -15.07 3.57 -7.68
C SER A 19 -13.94 2.54 -7.68
N ILE A 20 -12.68 2.96 -7.78
CA ILE A 20 -11.51 2.06 -7.72
C ILE A 20 -11.56 1.09 -6.53
N GLY A 21 -11.94 1.56 -5.34
CA GLY A 21 -12.00 0.70 -4.15
C GLY A 21 -13.11 -0.36 -4.22
N ALA A 22 -14.23 -0.04 -4.87
CA ALA A 22 -15.31 -1.00 -5.11
C ALA A 22 -14.94 -2.00 -6.20
N SER A 23 -14.25 -1.56 -7.26
CA SER A 23 -13.77 -2.44 -8.35
C SER A 23 -12.70 -3.44 -7.90
N LEU A 24 -12.09 -3.25 -6.72
CA LEU A 24 -11.15 -4.19 -6.12
C LEU A 24 -11.82 -5.28 -5.27
N ILE A 25 -13.14 -5.20 -5.04
CA ILE A 25 -13.87 -6.18 -4.23
C ILE A 25 -14.19 -7.40 -5.10
N PRO A 26 -13.69 -8.60 -4.75
CA PRO A 26 -14.01 -9.81 -5.51
C PRO A 26 -15.49 -10.18 -5.32
N PHE A 27 -16.12 -10.65 -6.40
CA PHE A 27 -17.51 -11.09 -6.40
C PHE A 27 -18.49 -10.04 -5.86
N ILE A 28 -18.26 -8.76 -6.18
CA ILE A 28 -19.07 -7.63 -5.68
C ILE A 28 -20.57 -7.79 -5.97
N GLU A 29 -20.92 -8.48 -7.07
CA GLU A 29 -22.29 -8.81 -7.45
C GLU A 29 -23.03 -9.70 -6.44
N HIS A 30 -22.30 -10.42 -5.58
CA HIS A 30 -22.87 -11.25 -4.50
C HIS A 30 -22.91 -10.52 -3.15
N ASN A 31 -22.44 -9.28 -3.08
CA ASN A 31 -22.41 -8.48 -1.87
C ASN A 31 -23.55 -7.44 -1.89
N ASP A 32 -24.13 -7.17 -0.73
CA ASP A 32 -25.04 -6.03 -0.57
C ASP A 32 -24.27 -4.70 -0.63
N ALA A 33 -24.98 -3.63 -1.00
CA ALA A 33 -24.37 -2.32 -1.21
C ALA A 33 -23.69 -1.75 0.05
N ASN A 34 -24.26 -2.00 1.23
CA ASN A 34 -23.71 -1.47 2.48
C ASN A 34 -22.40 -2.17 2.83
N ARG A 35 -22.33 -3.50 2.71
CA ARG A 35 -21.09 -4.26 2.94
C ARG A 35 -20.01 -3.92 1.92
N ALA A 36 -20.38 -3.75 0.65
CA ALA A 36 -19.44 -3.32 -0.38
C ALA A 36 -18.87 -1.91 -0.08
N LEU A 37 -19.70 -0.98 0.40
CA LEU A 37 -19.26 0.35 0.83
C LEU A 37 -18.29 0.26 2.02
N MET A 38 -18.61 -0.55 3.03
CA MET A 38 -17.74 -0.78 4.18
C MET A 38 -16.38 -1.33 3.74
N SER A 39 -16.36 -2.37 2.89
CA SER A 39 -15.12 -2.95 2.36
C SER A 39 -14.29 -1.95 1.58
N SER A 40 -14.91 -1.13 0.71
CA SER A 40 -14.19 -0.10 -0.04
C SER A 40 -13.58 0.95 0.89
N ASN A 41 -14.23 1.29 2.00
CA ASN A 41 -13.70 2.25 2.98
C ASN A 41 -12.58 1.65 3.84
N MET A 42 -12.71 0.37 4.23
CA MET A 42 -11.67 -0.35 4.96
C MET A 42 -10.37 -0.42 4.15
N GLN A 43 -10.44 -0.64 2.85
CA GLN A 43 -9.25 -0.64 1.97
C GLN A 43 -8.48 0.70 2.01
N ARG A 44 -9.17 1.84 2.15
CA ARG A 44 -8.54 3.17 2.19
C ARG A 44 -7.84 3.49 3.52
N GLN A 45 -8.12 2.72 4.56
CA GLN A 45 -7.45 2.86 5.84
C GLN A 45 -6.00 2.39 5.75
N ALA A 46 -5.76 1.37 4.91
CA ALA A 46 -4.41 0.95 4.59
C ALA A 46 -3.75 1.96 3.63
N ASP A 47 -2.51 2.33 3.94
CA ASP A 47 -1.76 3.31 3.15
C ASP A 47 -1.22 2.64 1.88
N SER A 48 -1.71 3.04 0.71
CA SER A 48 -1.20 2.55 -0.58
C SER A 48 0.19 3.14 -0.81
N GLY A 49 1.21 2.50 -0.25
CA GLY A 49 2.58 2.94 -0.35
C GLY A 49 2.99 3.21 -1.80
N ILE A 50 3.71 4.31 -2.04
CA ILE A 50 4.13 4.73 -3.38
C ILE A 50 5.19 3.75 -3.90
N SER A 51 4.94 3.16 -5.07
CA SER A 51 5.92 2.34 -5.79
C SER A 51 6.73 3.19 -6.78
N ALA A 52 8.01 2.88 -6.92
CA ALA A 52 8.89 3.55 -7.88
C ALA A 52 8.79 2.86 -9.25
N ILE A 53 8.48 3.63 -10.29
CA ILE A 53 8.27 3.15 -11.67
C ILE A 53 9.38 3.70 -12.57
N ALA A 54 9.82 2.89 -13.54
CA ALA A 54 10.79 3.29 -14.53
C ALA A 54 10.17 4.20 -15.61
N GLU A 55 10.58 5.46 -15.67
CA GLU A 55 10.15 6.38 -16.73
C GLU A 55 10.79 6.07 -18.09
N ARG A 56 11.97 5.46 -18.09
CA ARG A 56 12.78 5.18 -19.28
C ARG A 56 13.25 3.73 -19.29
N LYS A 57 13.44 3.17 -20.49
CA LYS A 57 14.08 1.86 -20.67
C LYS A 57 15.57 1.97 -20.40
N GLY A 58 16.18 0.93 -19.82
CA GLY A 58 17.61 0.99 -19.51
C GLY A 58 18.15 -0.26 -18.83
N LYS A 59 19.44 -0.27 -18.53
CA LYS A 59 20.12 -1.36 -17.81
C LYS A 59 20.50 -0.91 -16.41
N ILE A 60 20.22 -1.74 -15.41
CA ILE A 60 20.59 -1.45 -14.02
C ILE A 60 22.10 -1.58 -13.88
N ILE A 61 22.74 -0.46 -13.52
CA ILE A 61 24.17 -0.42 -13.22
C ILE A 61 24.40 -0.80 -11.76
N TYR A 62 23.60 -0.23 -10.86
CA TYR A 62 23.76 -0.38 -9.42
C TYR A 62 22.40 -0.25 -8.71
N THR A 63 22.24 -1.03 -7.64
CA THR A 63 21.02 -1.03 -6.82
C THR A 63 21.44 -0.96 -5.37
N ASP A 64 20.98 0.06 -4.67
CA ASP A 64 21.15 0.25 -3.24
C ASP A 64 19.78 0.21 -2.54
N THR A 65 19.81 0.25 -1.22
CA THR A 65 18.66 0.50 -0.36
C THR A 65 18.12 1.92 -0.51
N GLN A 66 18.99 2.91 -0.76
CA GLN A 66 18.60 4.33 -0.83
C GLN A 66 18.39 4.86 -2.25
N LYS A 67 18.94 4.19 -3.27
CA LYS A 67 18.84 4.65 -4.66
C LYS A 67 19.05 3.53 -5.67
N ILE A 68 18.45 3.69 -6.84
CA ILE A 68 18.64 2.81 -7.99
C ILE A 68 19.30 3.61 -9.10
N ILE A 69 20.39 3.08 -9.65
CA ILE A 69 21.12 3.72 -10.76
C ILE A 69 21.01 2.83 -11.99
N PHE A 70 20.50 3.40 -13.08
CA PHE A 70 20.36 2.71 -14.36
C PHE A 70 20.86 3.59 -15.51
N SER A 71 21.40 2.95 -16.55
CA SER A 71 21.81 3.61 -17.78
C SER A 71 20.70 3.53 -18.82
N SER A 72 20.36 4.66 -19.43
CA SER A 72 19.37 4.80 -20.49
C SER A 72 19.95 5.68 -21.59
N ASN A 73 20.08 5.15 -22.81
CA ASN A 73 20.55 5.89 -24.00
C ASN A 73 21.89 6.64 -23.82
N GLY A 74 22.80 6.12 -22.99
CA GLY A 74 24.10 6.76 -22.70
C GLY A 74 24.11 7.61 -21.43
N ASP A 75 22.94 8.04 -20.94
CA ASP A 75 22.82 8.78 -19.69
C ASP A 75 22.68 7.85 -18.49
N THR A 76 23.21 8.27 -17.34
CA THR A 76 23.02 7.57 -16.06
C THR A 76 21.94 8.30 -15.25
N LEU A 77 20.86 7.61 -14.93
CA LEU A 77 19.77 8.12 -14.10
C LEU A 77 19.81 7.49 -12.72
N SER A 78 19.65 8.31 -11.69
CA SER A 78 19.56 7.89 -10.28
C SER A 78 18.18 8.20 -9.74
N ILE A 79 17.47 7.17 -9.27
CA ILE A 79 16.18 7.30 -8.61
C ILE A 79 16.40 7.12 -7.11
N PRO A 80 16.18 8.15 -6.28
CA PRO A 80 16.21 8.00 -4.83
C PRO A 80 15.00 7.20 -4.35
N LEU A 81 15.22 6.37 -3.34
CA LEU A 81 14.20 5.56 -2.68
C LEU A 81 13.88 6.14 -1.32
N VAL A 82 12.61 6.05 -0.96
CA VAL A 82 12.12 6.47 0.34
C VAL A 82 12.38 5.38 1.36
N MET A 83 13.14 5.69 2.41
CA MET A 83 13.52 4.76 3.47
C MET A 83 13.04 5.26 4.83
N TYR A 84 12.19 4.47 5.50
CA TYR A 84 11.70 4.74 6.86
C TYR A 84 11.14 6.17 7.06
N GLN A 85 10.52 6.72 6.02
CA GLN A 85 9.90 8.03 6.10
C GLN A 85 8.53 7.91 6.75
N ARG A 86 8.17 8.89 7.57
CA ARG A 86 6.85 8.95 8.19
C ARG A 86 5.82 9.50 7.21
N SER A 87 4.64 8.87 7.16
CA SER A 87 3.47 9.43 6.48
C SER A 87 2.68 10.39 7.38
N ASN A 88 1.74 11.14 6.79
CA ASN A 88 0.79 11.97 7.54
C ASN A 88 -0.11 11.17 8.49
N LYS A 89 -0.26 9.86 8.25
CA LYS A 89 -1.05 8.93 9.09
C LYS A 89 -0.19 8.16 10.10
N ASN A 90 1.06 8.57 10.33
CA ASN A 90 2.02 7.89 11.23
C ASN A 90 2.45 6.47 10.79
N THR A 91 2.14 6.06 9.56
CA THR A 91 2.63 4.80 8.98
C THR A 91 4.06 4.97 8.48
N CYS A 92 4.78 3.85 8.36
CA CYS A 92 6.12 3.81 7.78
C CYS A 92 6.06 3.69 6.25
N MET A 93 6.58 4.70 5.55
CA MET A 93 6.85 4.66 4.12
C MET A 93 8.27 4.11 3.90
N HIS A 94 8.34 2.93 3.31
CA HIS A 94 9.61 2.27 3.02
C HIS A 94 9.50 1.55 1.67
N GLN A 95 10.39 1.89 0.75
CA GLN A 95 10.46 1.31 -0.58
C GLN A 95 11.53 0.23 -0.64
N LYS A 96 11.15 -0.96 -1.10
CA LYS A 96 12.08 -2.09 -1.29
C LYS A 96 12.33 -2.33 -2.77
N THR A 97 13.60 -2.39 -3.15
CA THR A 97 14.00 -2.69 -4.52
C THR A 97 13.57 -4.12 -4.91
N GLN A 98 12.98 -4.27 -6.09
CA GLN A 98 12.58 -5.58 -6.63
C GLN A 98 13.48 -6.04 -7.77
N VAL A 99 14.41 -5.19 -8.20
CA VAL A 99 15.25 -5.41 -9.37
C VAL A 99 16.68 -5.75 -8.99
N LYS A 100 17.29 -6.68 -9.74
CA LYS A 100 18.69 -7.10 -9.57
C LYS A 100 19.60 -6.34 -10.53
N ARG A 101 20.86 -6.15 -10.13
CA ARG A 101 21.92 -5.54 -10.96
C ARG A 101 22.04 -6.26 -12.32
N GLY A 102 22.26 -5.50 -13.38
CA GLY A 102 22.46 -6.03 -14.73
C GLY A 102 21.19 -6.36 -15.51
N LYS A 103 20.01 -6.35 -14.87
CA LYS A 103 18.73 -6.57 -15.55
C LYS A 103 18.36 -5.37 -16.43
N TYR A 104 17.78 -5.66 -17.60
CA TYR A 104 17.18 -4.66 -18.47
C TYR A 104 15.75 -4.35 -18.02
N ILE A 105 15.43 -3.07 -17.97
CA ILE A 105 14.15 -2.51 -17.53
C ILE A 105 13.41 -1.94 -18.74
N LYS A 106 12.10 -2.15 -18.79
CA LYS A 106 11.19 -1.49 -19.74
C LYS A 106 10.55 -0.26 -19.11
N LYS A 107 10.19 0.73 -19.94
CA LYS A 107 9.37 1.87 -19.50
C LYS A 107 8.06 1.35 -18.88
N GLY A 108 7.69 1.89 -17.72
CA GLY A 108 6.50 1.49 -16.96
C GLY A 108 6.72 0.31 -16.01
N GLN A 109 7.91 -0.29 -15.98
CA GLN A 109 8.20 -1.39 -15.07
C GLN A 109 8.47 -0.88 -13.64
N ILE A 110 7.99 -1.62 -12.65
CA ILE A 110 8.20 -1.30 -11.22
C ILE A 110 9.63 -1.67 -10.81
N LEU A 111 10.31 -0.71 -10.18
CA LEU A 111 11.68 -0.80 -9.73
C LEU A 111 11.78 -1.08 -8.23
N ALA A 112 10.93 -0.43 -7.46
CA ALA A 112 10.80 -0.64 -6.02
C ALA A 112 9.34 -0.65 -5.61
N GLY A 113 8.95 -1.61 -4.78
CA GLY A 113 7.61 -1.70 -4.21
C GLY A 113 7.49 -0.82 -2.96
N GLY A 114 6.34 -0.18 -2.79
CA GLY A 114 5.99 0.55 -1.57
C GLY A 114 5.60 -0.38 -0.41
N ALA A 115 5.22 0.22 0.72
CA ALA A 115 4.87 -0.50 1.96
C ALA A 115 3.70 -1.50 1.81
N ALA A 116 2.77 -1.24 0.88
CA ALA A 116 1.60 -2.08 0.62
C ALA A 116 1.58 -2.60 -0.84
N THR A 117 2.74 -2.99 -1.36
CA THR A 117 2.86 -3.53 -2.73
C THR A 117 3.64 -4.84 -2.73
N ALA A 118 3.10 -5.87 -3.39
CA ALA A 118 3.76 -7.15 -3.62
C ALA A 118 3.75 -7.48 -5.11
N GLY A 119 4.91 -7.78 -5.70
CA GLY A 119 5.01 -8.11 -7.13
C GLY A 119 4.54 -7.02 -8.11
N GLY A 120 4.28 -5.80 -7.61
CA GLY A 120 3.73 -4.69 -8.40
C GLY A 120 2.22 -4.50 -8.26
N GLU A 121 1.56 -5.34 -7.47
CA GLU A 121 0.14 -5.25 -7.17
C GLU A 121 -0.09 -4.75 -5.74
N LEU A 122 -1.28 -4.19 -5.51
CA LEU A 122 -1.69 -3.70 -4.20
C LEU A 122 -1.82 -4.88 -3.24
N ALA A 123 -1.11 -4.84 -2.12
CA ALA A 123 -1.10 -5.87 -1.09
C ALA A 123 -1.34 -5.23 0.28
N LEU A 124 -2.61 -4.98 0.61
CA LEU A 124 -3.03 -4.34 1.86
C LEU A 124 -3.05 -5.30 3.06
N GLY A 125 -2.89 -6.60 2.83
CA GLY A 125 -3.02 -7.63 3.87
C GLY A 125 -2.28 -8.93 3.49
N LYS A 126 -2.66 -10.02 4.16
CA LYS A 126 -2.07 -11.35 3.99
C LYS A 126 -3.16 -12.37 3.75
N ASN A 127 -2.88 -13.31 2.85
CA ASN A 127 -3.74 -14.47 2.61
C ASN A 127 -3.49 -15.48 3.73
N VAL A 128 -4.52 -15.78 4.51
CA VAL A 128 -4.47 -16.72 5.63
C VAL A 128 -5.56 -17.79 5.44
N LEU A 129 -5.32 -18.98 5.99
CA LEU A 129 -6.33 -20.04 6.00
C LEU A 129 -7.42 -19.70 7.03
N VAL A 130 -8.68 -19.80 6.63
CA VAL A 130 -9.85 -19.48 7.46
C VAL A 130 -10.74 -20.71 7.57
N ALA A 131 -11.20 -21.00 8.79
CA ALA A 131 -12.26 -21.97 9.06
C ALA A 131 -13.53 -21.24 9.46
N TYR A 132 -14.65 -21.55 8.79
CA TYR A 132 -15.96 -20.96 9.10
C TYR A 132 -16.78 -21.94 9.94
N MET A 133 -16.66 -21.84 11.26
CA MET A 133 -17.39 -22.67 12.22
C MET A 133 -17.55 -21.95 13.57
N PRO A 134 -18.64 -22.21 14.33
CA PRO A 134 -18.73 -21.75 15.71
C PRO A 134 -17.64 -22.41 16.57
N TRP A 135 -17.02 -21.66 17.48
CA TRP A 135 -15.98 -22.17 18.37
C TRP A 135 -16.18 -21.70 19.81
N GLU A 136 -16.77 -22.56 20.64
CA GLU A 136 -16.91 -22.39 22.10
C GLU A 136 -17.42 -21.00 22.55
N GLY A 137 -18.18 -20.31 21.70
CA GLY A 137 -18.70 -18.96 21.98
C GLY A 137 -17.66 -17.83 21.86
N TYR A 138 -16.40 -18.13 21.54
CA TYR A 138 -15.37 -17.10 21.36
C TYR A 138 -15.54 -16.28 20.07
N ASN A 139 -16.25 -16.80 19.07
CA ASN A 139 -16.64 -16.06 17.86
C ASN A 139 -18.10 -15.58 17.92
N PHE A 140 -18.56 -15.17 19.10
CA PHE A 140 -19.87 -14.55 19.25
C PHE A 140 -19.92 -13.19 18.54
N GLU A 141 -21.02 -12.91 17.84
CA GLU A 141 -21.23 -11.72 17.01
C GLU A 141 -20.10 -11.46 16.00
N ASP A 142 -19.33 -10.39 16.19
CA ASP A 142 -18.27 -9.92 15.28
C ASP A 142 -16.87 -10.31 15.75
N ALA A 143 -16.76 -11.14 16.80
CA ALA A 143 -15.47 -11.59 17.31
C ALA A 143 -14.78 -12.57 16.36
N VAL A 144 -13.48 -12.36 16.16
CA VAL A 144 -12.63 -13.21 15.30
C VAL A 144 -11.55 -13.86 16.17
N LEU A 145 -11.47 -15.20 16.12
CA LEU A 145 -10.35 -15.93 16.69
C LEU A 145 -9.17 -15.95 15.71
N ILE A 146 -7.98 -15.72 16.25
CA ILE A 146 -6.73 -15.81 15.50
C ILE A 146 -5.82 -16.87 16.11
N SER A 147 -5.09 -17.59 15.26
CA SER A 147 -4.05 -18.49 15.74
C SER A 147 -2.86 -17.67 16.25
N GLU A 148 -2.31 -18.05 17.40
CA GLU A 148 -1.08 -17.45 17.96
C GLU A 148 0.11 -17.52 16.98
N ARG A 149 0.09 -18.49 16.06
CA ARG A 149 1.08 -18.59 14.98
C ARG A 149 1.19 -17.30 14.17
N LEU A 150 0.08 -16.59 13.96
CA LEU A 150 0.07 -15.32 13.22
C LEU A 150 0.87 -14.22 13.93
N VAL A 151 0.98 -14.30 15.26
CA VAL A 151 1.79 -13.40 16.08
C VAL A 151 3.25 -13.82 16.03
N TYR A 152 3.55 -15.10 16.25
CA TYR A 152 4.93 -15.61 16.26
C TYR A 152 5.64 -15.50 14.90
N GLU A 153 4.90 -15.57 13.79
CA GLU A 153 5.44 -15.42 12.43
C GLU A 153 5.42 -13.97 11.92
N ASP A 154 5.11 -12.99 12.78
CA ASP A 154 5.07 -11.56 12.43
C ASP A 154 4.19 -11.22 11.20
N ILE A 155 3.11 -11.99 10.97
CA ILE A 155 2.31 -11.90 9.74
C ILE A 155 1.55 -10.57 9.65
N TYR A 156 1.01 -10.11 10.79
CA TYR A 156 0.24 -8.86 10.90
C TYR A 156 1.01 -7.75 11.64
N THR A 157 2.34 -7.86 11.75
CA THR A 157 3.19 -6.87 12.42
C THR A 157 3.38 -5.63 11.53
N SER A 158 3.29 -4.43 12.13
CA SER A 158 3.40 -3.15 11.41
C SER A 158 4.23 -2.10 12.17
N PHE A 159 4.87 -1.20 11.43
CA PHE A 159 5.71 -0.13 11.99
C PHE A 159 4.99 1.21 12.00
N HIS A 160 5.02 1.89 13.14
CA HIS A 160 4.43 3.21 13.34
C HIS A 160 5.50 4.21 13.80
N ILE A 161 5.57 5.37 13.13
CA ILE A 161 6.58 6.39 13.43
C ILE A 161 5.90 7.60 14.06
N ARG A 162 6.23 7.90 15.32
CA ARG A 162 5.72 9.05 16.08
C ARG A 162 6.78 10.15 16.18
N LYS A 163 6.46 11.36 15.71
CA LYS A 163 7.27 12.58 15.88
C LYS A 163 6.79 13.29 17.14
N TYR A 164 7.68 13.44 18.11
CA TYR A 164 7.48 14.28 19.28
C TYR A 164 8.28 15.56 19.07
N GLU A 165 7.61 16.71 19.13
CA GLU A 165 8.24 18.02 18.98
C GLU A 165 8.03 18.80 20.27
N ILE A 166 9.12 19.30 20.84
CA ILE A 166 9.10 20.11 22.05
C ILE A 166 9.66 21.47 21.65
N GLN A 167 8.89 22.52 21.93
CA GLN A 167 9.31 23.89 21.67
C GLN A 167 9.59 24.59 23.00
N THR A 168 10.81 25.07 23.15
CA THR A 168 11.20 25.89 24.30
C THR A 168 10.84 27.34 24.01
N HIS A 169 9.87 27.88 24.76
CA HIS A 169 9.53 29.30 24.70
C HIS A 169 10.15 30.05 25.89
N LEU A 170 10.59 31.28 25.64
CA LEU A 170 10.93 32.23 26.70
C LEU A 170 9.64 32.68 27.38
N THR A 171 9.53 32.44 28.68
CA THR A 171 8.44 32.96 29.49
C THR A 171 8.91 34.18 30.27
N SER A 172 7.99 35.01 30.75
CA SER A 172 8.30 36.15 31.61
C SER A 172 9.00 35.76 32.93
N GLN A 173 8.94 34.48 33.32
CA GLN A 173 9.57 33.91 34.51
C GLN A 173 10.94 33.26 34.20
N GLY A 174 11.44 33.37 32.97
CA GLY A 174 12.73 32.85 32.53
C GLY A 174 12.64 31.86 31.36
N PRO A 175 13.79 31.48 30.77
CA PRO A 175 13.83 30.56 29.65
C PRO A 175 13.56 29.12 30.10
N ASN A 176 12.60 28.45 29.42
CA ASN A 176 12.41 27.02 29.56
C ASN A 176 13.58 26.29 28.90
N MET A 177 14.53 25.80 29.71
CA MET A 177 15.70 25.09 29.23
C MET A 177 15.51 23.57 29.37
N ALA A 178 15.64 22.85 28.25
CA ALA A 178 15.71 21.40 28.28
C ALA A 178 17.05 20.98 28.92
N ARG A 179 17.00 20.30 30.07
CA ARG A 179 18.17 19.66 30.69
C ARG A 179 18.11 18.16 30.47
N ASN A 180 19.22 17.57 30.03
CA ASN A 180 19.41 16.13 30.03
C ASN A 180 19.77 15.69 31.46
N ARG A 181 19.12 14.66 32.00
CA ARG A 181 19.51 14.03 33.27
C ARG A 181 20.35 12.79 33.01
#